data_AF-A0A916G327-F1
#
_entry.id   AF-A0A916G327-F1
#
_cell.length_a   1.000
_cell.length_b   1.000
_cell.length_c   1.000
_cell.angle_alpha   90.00
_cell.angle_beta   90.00
_cell.angle_gamma   90.00
#
_symmetry.space_group_name_H-M   'P 1'
#
loop_
_entity.id
_entity.type
_entity.pdbx_description
1 polymer ?
#
loop_
_entity_poly.entity_id
_entity_poly.type
_entity_poly.pdbx_seq_one_letter_code
_entity_poly.pdbx_strand_id
1 'polypeptide(L)'
;MKGPLDFERAMHGIHTRAKQEANYNASLYLQMLHRHGGLGTAKQLINSSKPSEGYTRLYELGRLDITVEALVVENPQWHHLFTADELDRARKRLKDYLYVSKG
;
A
#
# COMPACT_ATOMS: atom_id res chain seq x y z
N MET A 1 0.82 9.31 -18.03
CA MET A 1 0.78 8.33 -16.92
C MET A 1 2.02 8.53 -16.06
N LYS A 2 1.89 8.40 -14.74
CA LYS A 2 3.05 8.48 -13.81
C LYS A 2 3.81 7.16 -13.82
N GLY A 3 5.14 7.20 -13.72
CA GLY A 3 5.99 6.02 -13.88
C GLY A 3 6.36 5.32 -12.56
N PRO A 4 7.18 4.25 -12.62
CA PRO A 4 7.65 3.53 -11.43
C PRO A 4 8.37 4.40 -10.39
N LEU A 5 9.15 5.42 -10.80
CA LEU A 5 9.82 6.34 -9.88
C LEU A 5 8.83 7.26 -9.15
N ASP A 6 7.77 7.70 -9.82
CA ASP A 6 6.69 8.45 -9.17
C ASP A 6 5.93 7.58 -8.16
N PHE A 7 5.75 6.30 -8.49
CA PHE A 7 5.13 5.34 -7.59
C PHE A 7 6.00 5.06 -6.37
N GLU A 8 7.31 4.94 -6.53
CA GLU A 8 8.25 4.81 -5.41
C GLU A 8 8.18 6.00 -4.45
N ARG A 9 8.13 7.23 -4.98
CA ARG A 9 7.90 8.42 -4.16
C ARG A 9 6.57 8.37 -3.41
N ALA A 10 5.50 7.85 -4.03
CA ALA A 10 4.22 7.66 -3.35
C ALA A 10 4.29 6.60 -2.22
N MET A 11 5.04 5.52 -2.44
CA MET A 11 5.30 4.47 -1.44
C MET A 11 6.09 5.00 -0.24
N HIS A 12 7.06 5.90 -0.44
CA HIS A 12 7.69 6.64 0.65
C HIS A 12 6.71 7.61 1.33
N GLY A 13 5.83 8.24 0.56
CA GLY A 13 4.78 9.13 1.06
C GLY A 13 3.87 8.46 2.10
N ILE A 14 3.38 7.25 1.83
CA ILE A 14 2.53 6.53 2.81
C ILE A 14 3.29 6.14 4.08
N HIS A 15 4.60 5.88 4.02
CA HIS A 15 5.42 5.66 5.23
C HIS A 15 5.54 6.95 6.07
N THR A 16 5.80 8.08 5.42
CA THR A 16 5.83 9.39 6.09
C THR A 16 4.49 9.69 6.76
N ARG A 17 3.37 9.46 6.06
CA ARG A 17 2.02 9.64 6.61
C ARG A 17 1.75 8.70 7.78
N ALA A 18 2.15 7.43 7.69
CA ALA A 18 2.01 6.49 8.81
C ALA A 18 2.74 6.98 10.07
N LYS A 19 3.95 7.53 9.90
CA LYS A 19 4.72 8.07 11.01
C LYS A 19 4.07 9.34 11.60
N GLN A 20 3.66 10.28 10.76
CA GLN A 20 3.17 11.59 11.18
C GLN A 20 1.72 11.58 11.66
N GLU A 21 0.86 10.83 10.98
CA GLU A 21 -0.60 10.88 11.17
C GLU A 21 -1.13 9.69 11.98
N ALA A 22 -0.33 8.62 12.15
CA ALA A 22 -0.74 7.41 12.87
C ALA A 22 0.26 6.98 13.96
N ASN A 23 1.33 7.76 14.18
CA ASN A 23 2.44 7.45 15.11
C ASN A 23 3.00 6.02 14.92
N TYR A 24 3.00 5.53 13.68
CA TYR A 24 3.46 4.18 13.34
C TYR A 24 4.72 4.22 12.50
N ASN A 25 5.84 3.76 13.08
CA ASN A 25 7.12 3.68 12.40
C ASN A 25 7.36 2.28 11.79
N ALA A 26 7.02 2.12 10.51
CA ALA A 26 7.12 0.85 9.79
C ALA A 26 8.56 0.55 9.29
N SER A 27 9.50 0.28 10.21
CA SER A 27 10.91 0.04 9.86
C SER A 27 11.12 -1.09 8.84
N LEU A 28 10.36 -2.19 8.95
CA LEU A 28 10.42 -3.30 7.99
C LEU A 28 9.98 -2.87 6.58
N TYR A 29 8.93 -2.06 6.48
CA TYR A 29 8.47 -1.52 5.21
C TYR A 29 9.54 -0.64 4.55
N LEU A 30 10.21 0.22 5.32
CA LEU A 30 11.31 1.04 4.80
C LEU A 30 12.48 0.18 4.29
N GLN A 31 12.82 -0.91 5.01
CA GLN A 31 13.82 -1.88 4.54
C GLN A 31 13.40 -2.56 3.23
N MET A 32 12.12 -2.90 3.07
CA MET A 32 11.61 -3.46 1.82
C MET A 32 11.75 -2.47 0.67
N LEU A 33 11.42 -1.18 0.88
CA LEU A 33 11.61 -0.14 -0.14
C LEU A 33 13.06 -0.03 -0.58
N HIS A 34 14.01 -0.05 0.37
CA HIS A 34 15.44 0.01 0.04
C HIS A 34 15.91 -1.22 -0.76
N ARG A 35 15.34 -2.40 -0.50
CA ARG A 35 15.76 -3.65 -1.14
C ARG A 35 15.09 -3.91 -2.49
N HIS A 36 13.81 -3.57 -2.62
CA HIS A 36 12.96 -3.97 -3.73
C HIS A 36 12.36 -2.79 -4.52
N GLY A 37 12.63 -1.56 -4.09
CA GLY A 37 11.98 -0.36 -4.62
C GLY A 37 10.48 -0.32 -4.32
N GLY A 38 9.82 0.74 -4.76
CA GLY A 38 8.38 0.92 -4.53
C GLY A 38 7.52 -0.15 -5.20
N LEU A 39 7.73 -0.37 -6.50
CA LEU A 39 6.90 -1.31 -7.27
C LEU A 39 7.11 -2.77 -6.82
N GLY A 40 8.37 -3.19 -6.60
CA GLY A 40 8.68 -4.53 -6.12
C GLY A 40 8.07 -4.81 -4.74
N THR A 41 8.21 -3.86 -3.82
CA THR A 41 7.59 -3.93 -2.48
C THR A 41 6.07 -4.05 -2.57
N ALA A 42 5.43 -3.22 -3.39
CA ALA A 42 3.97 -3.25 -3.54
C ALA A 42 3.47 -4.60 -4.07
N LYS A 43 4.10 -5.11 -5.14
CA LYS A 43 3.74 -6.41 -5.72
C LYS A 43 3.95 -7.56 -4.74
N GLN A 44 5.05 -7.54 -3.97
CA GLN A 44 5.28 -8.56 -2.95
C GLN A 44 4.19 -8.55 -1.87
N LEU A 45 3.80 -7.36 -1.38
CA LEU A 45 2.77 -7.23 -0.34
C LEU A 45 1.37 -7.59 -0.86
N ILE A 46 1.00 -7.14 -2.06
CA ILE A 46 -0.30 -7.44 -2.67
C ILE A 46 -0.45 -8.94 -2.94
N ASN A 47 0.60 -9.59 -3.46
CA ASN A 47 0.55 -11.00 -3.84
C ASN A 47 0.71 -11.97 -2.65
N SER A 48 1.03 -11.48 -1.46
CA SER A 48 1.06 -12.30 -0.23
C SER A 48 -0.32 -12.90 0.06
N SER A 49 -0.35 -14.16 0.50
CA SER A 49 -1.60 -14.84 0.88
C SER A 49 -2.21 -14.29 2.17
N LYS A 50 -1.40 -13.63 3.01
CA LYS A 50 -1.81 -12.98 4.25
C LYS A 50 -1.48 -11.49 4.22
N PRO A 51 -2.31 -10.63 4.83
CA PRO A 51 -1.94 -9.24 5.07
C PRO A 51 -0.61 -9.14 5.80
N SER A 52 0.17 -8.09 5.51
CA SER A 52 1.39 -7.83 6.24
C SER A 52 1.07 -7.36 7.66
N GLU A 53 2.03 -7.51 8.58
CA GLU A 53 1.89 -6.96 9.93
C GLU A 53 1.62 -5.45 9.91
N GLY A 54 2.26 -4.73 8.98
CA GLY A 54 2.01 -3.29 8.78
C GLY A 54 0.59 -2.99 8.32
N TYR A 55 0.00 -3.83 7.45
CA TYR A 55 -1.41 -3.71 7.07
C TYR A 55 -2.32 -3.89 8.28
N THR A 56 -2.14 -4.98 9.04
CA THR A 56 -2.94 -5.26 10.24
C THR A 56 -2.82 -4.14 11.27
N ARG A 57 -1.59 -3.61 11.47
CA ARG A 57 -1.38 -2.49 12.38
C ARG A 57 -2.10 -1.22 11.94
N LEU A 58 -2.07 -0.91 10.64
CA LEU A 58 -2.78 0.25 10.09
C LEU A 58 -4.30 0.07 10.16
N TYR A 59 -4.81 -1.16 10.04
CA TYR A 59 -6.22 -1.45 10.30
C TYR A 59 -6.61 -1.16 11.76
N GLU A 60 -5.85 -1.64 12.74
CA GLU A 60 -6.09 -1.38 14.16
C GLU A 60 -6.10 0.12 14.49
N LEU A 61 -5.31 0.90 13.75
CA LEU A 61 -5.24 2.35 13.88
C LEU A 61 -6.36 3.09 13.13
N GLY A 62 -7.23 2.38 12.39
CA GLY A 62 -8.28 2.98 11.56
C GLY A 62 -7.73 3.72 10.33
N ARG A 63 -6.54 3.34 9.87
CA ARG A 63 -5.74 4.04 8.86
C ARG A 63 -5.44 3.17 7.63
N LEU A 64 -6.44 2.43 7.16
CA LEU A 64 -6.30 1.67 5.92
C LEU A 64 -6.05 2.54 4.68
N ASP A 65 -6.37 3.84 4.73
CA ASP A 65 -6.09 4.83 3.68
C ASP A 65 -4.59 5.05 3.38
N ILE A 66 -3.71 4.61 4.28
CA ILE A 66 -2.25 4.68 4.12
C ILE A 66 -1.60 3.31 3.88
N THR A 67 -2.40 2.33 3.48
CA THR A 67 -1.88 1.03 3.02
C THR A 67 -1.47 1.08 1.54
N VAL A 68 -0.68 0.09 1.12
CA VAL A 68 -0.30 -0.07 -0.29
C VAL A 68 -1.52 -0.34 -1.15
N GLU A 69 -2.44 -1.14 -0.62
CA GLU A 69 -3.68 -1.54 -1.28
C GLU A 69 -4.56 -0.32 -1.55
N ALA A 70 -4.77 0.53 -0.54
CA ALA A 70 -5.52 1.77 -0.72
C ALA A 70 -4.80 2.70 -1.71
N LEU A 71 -3.48 2.88 -1.56
CA LEU A 71 -2.68 3.70 -2.48
C LEU A 71 -2.87 3.26 -3.93
N VAL A 72 -2.86 1.96 -4.22
CA VAL A 72 -3.03 1.45 -5.59
C VAL A 72 -4.48 1.55 -6.03
N VAL A 73 -5.45 1.09 -5.23
CA VAL A 73 -6.86 1.00 -5.62
C VAL A 73 -7.47 2.38 -5.83
N GLU A 74 -7.20 3.34 -4.95
CA GLU A 74 -7.80 4.69 -4.98
C GLU A 74 -7.19 5.60 -6.04
N ASN A 75 -6.06 5.21 -6.65
CA ASN A 75 -5.33 6.07 -7.58
C ASN A 75 -5.20 5.39 -8.96
N PRO A 76 -6.18 5.58 -9.87
CA PRO A 76 -6.19 5.00 -11.21
C PRO A 76 -4.92 5.24 -12.02
N GLN A 77 -4.20 6.34 -11.75
CA GLN A 77 -2.92 6.65 -12.39
C GLN A 77 -1.86 5.55 -12.21
N TRP A 78 -1.98 4.67 -11.21
CA TRP A 78 -1.04 3.56 -10.95
C TRP A 78 -1.49 2.23 -11.53
N HIS A 79 -2.76 2.08 -11.92
CA HIS A 79 -3.33 0.76 -12.27
C HIS A 79 -2.58 0.08 -13.41
N HIS A 80 -2.02 0.84 -14.36
CA HIS A 80 -1.20 0.33 -15.46
C HIS A 80 0.12 -0.34 -15.03
N LEU A 81 0.56 -0.18 -13.78
CA LEU A 81 1.76 -0.84 -13.22
C LEU A 81 1.46 -2.24 -12.65
N PHE A 82 0.18 -2.59 -12.51
CA PHE A 82 -0.32 -3.80 -11.88
C PHE A 82 -1.17 -4.61 -12.85
N THR A 83 -1.26 -5.92 -12.62
CA THR A 83 -2.20 -6.77 -13.35
C THR A 83 -3.61 -6.60 -12.80
N ALA A 84 -4.63 -7.03 -13.57
CA ALA A 84 -6.01 -7.07 -13.08
C ALA A 84 -6.13 -7.88 -11.79
N ASP A 85 -5.48 -9.06 -11.73
CA ASP A 85 -5.47 -9.93 -10.55
C ASP A 85 -4.83 -9.25 -9.32
N GLU A 86 -3.76 -8.48 -9.50
CA GLU A 86 -3.12 -7.72 -8.41
C GLU A 86 -4.07 -6.65 -7.87
N LEU A 87 -4.75 -5.91 -8.76
CA LEU A 87 -5.76 -4.92 -8.37
C LEU A 87 -6.94 -5.57 -7.64
N ASP A 88 -7.41 -6.71 -8.11
CA ASP A 88 -8.52 -7.43 -7.49
C ASP A 88 -8.14 -8.00 -6.12
N ARG A 89 -6.91 -8.48 -5.94
CA ARG A 89 -6.38 -8.87 -4.61
C ARG A 89 -6.37 -7.68 -3.65
N ALA A 90 -5.89 -6.52 -4.09
CA ALA A 90 -5.88 -5.31 -3.27
C ALA A 90 -7.31 -4.87 -2.90
N ARG A 91 -8.22 -4.80 -3.87
CA ARG A 91 -9.65 -4.48 -3.64
C ARG A 91 -10.31 -5.46 -2.67
N LYS A 92 -10.08 -6.76 -2.88
CA LYS A 92 -10.63 -7.80 -2.02
C LYS A 92 -10.12 -7.65 -0.60
N ARG A 93 -8.82 -7.44 -0.40
CA ARG A 93 -8.23 -7.26 0.94
C ARG A 93 -8.83 -6.04 1.66
N LEU A 94 -8.98 -4.92 0.97
CA LEU A 94 -9.63 -3.73 1.54
C LEU A 94 -11.09 -4.03 1.93
N LYS A 95 -11.84 -4.70 1.05
CA LYS A 95 -13.24 -5.10 1.30
C LYS A 95 -13.37 -6.07 2.48
N ASP A 96 -12.49 -7.05 2.59
CA ASP A 96 -12.49 -8.04 3.69
C ASP A 96 -12.26 -7.37 5.05
N TYR A 97 -11.66 -6.17 5.08
CA TYR A 97 -11.47 -5.33 6.27
C TYR A 97 -12.44 -4.14 6.34
N LEU A 98 -13.55 -4.20 5.59
CA LEU A 98 -14.62 -3.20 5.57
C LEU A 98 -14.16 -1.77 5.24
N TYR A 99 -13.07 -1.64 4.48
CA TYR A 99 -12.59 -0.35 4.04
C TYR A 99 -13.56 0.26 3.02
N VAL A 100 -13.97 1.50 3.29
CA VAL A 100 -14.72 2.34 2.37
C VAL A 100 -13.81 3.46 1.92
N SER A 101 -13.57 3.54 0.60
CA SER A 101 -12.75 4.59 0.01
C SER A 101 -13.35 5.95 0.35
N LYS A 102 -12.50 6.86 0.81
CA LYS A 102 -12.89 8.26 1.00
C LYS A 102 -12.51 8.97 -0.29
N GLY A 103 -13.50 9.10 -1.18
CA GLY A 103 -13.33 9.76 -2.48
C GLY A 103 -12.77 11.17 -2.39
#